data_AF-J0ZQT4-F1
#
_entry.id   AF-J0ZQT4-F1
#
_cell.length_a   1.000
_cell.length_b   1.000
_cell.length_c   1.000
_cell.angle_alpha   90.00
_cell.angle_beta   90.00
_cell.angle_gamma   90.00
#
_symmetry.space_group_name_H-M   'P 1'
#
loop_
_entity.id
_entity.type
_entity.pdbx_description
1 polymer ?
#
loop_
_entity_poly.entity_id
_entity_poly.type
_entity_poly.pdbx_seq_one_letter_code
_entity_poly.pdbx_strand_id
1 'polypeptide(L)' 'MHFSVEYLTQKDVYKLLTATVTPRPIAWVTSNNANGGVNAAPFSFFNVMGSEPPLVVFSIAKSSVRTKKRYNRKYFA' A
#
# COMPACT_ATOMS: atom_id res chain seq x y z
N MET A 1 5.79 -24.63 -11.18
CA MET A 1 5.33 -24.83 -9.78
C MET A 1 3.86 -24.47 -9.74
N HIS A 2 3.04 -25.26 -9.05
CA HIS A 2 1.61 -24.98 -8.86
C HIS A 2 1.39 -24.65 -7.38
N PHE A 3 0.68 -23.54 -7.10
CA PHE A 3 0.33 -23.12 -5.75
C PHE A 3 -1.19 -23.07 -5.62
N SER A 4 -1.79 -23.98 -4.84
CA SER A 4 -3.22 -23.94 -4.56
C SER A 4 -3.49 -22.89 -3.48
N VAL A 5 -4.27 -21.87 -3.81
CA VAL A 5 -4.50 -20.69 -2.96
C VAL A 5 -5.21 -21.06 -1.66
N GLU A 6 -6.10 -22.06 -1.68
CA GLU A 6 -6.77 -22.59 -0.48
C GLU A 6 -5.83 -23.11 0.62
N TYR A 7 -4.60 -23.48 0.31
CA TYR A 7 -3.62 -23.95 1.31
C TYR A 7 -2.60 -22.89 1.72
N LEU A 8 -2.75 -21.65 1.25
CA LEU A 8 -1.84 -20.56 1.57
C LEU A 8 -2.43 -19.63 2.61
N THR A 9 -1.56 -19.10 3.48
CA THR A 9 -1.95 -17.99 4.35
C THR A 9 -2.10 -16.71 3.53
N GLN A 10 -2.91 -15.76 4.01
CA GLN A 10 -3.04 -14.44 3.36
C GLN A 10 -1.69 -13.73 3.20
N LYS A 11 -0.76 -13.93 4.15
CA LYS A 11 0.59 -13.38 4.10
C LYS A 11 1.41 -13.99 2.96
N ASP A 12 1.27 -15.29 2.71
CA ASP A 12 2.00 -15.97 1.64
C ASP A 12 1.42 -15.61 0.27
N VAL A 13 0.10 -15.49 0.15
CA VAL A 13 -0.54 -14.94 -1.06
C VAL A 13 -0.04 -13.52 -1.34
N TYR A 14 0.01 -12.65 -0.32
CA TYR A 14 0.55 -11.30 -0.47
C TYR A 14 2.00 -11.31 -0.96
N LYS A 15 2.87 -12.15 -0.39
CA LYS A 15 4.26 -12.28 -0.83
C LYS A 15 4.35 -12.76 -2.27
N LEU A 16 3.59 -13.78 -2.65
CA LEU A 16 3.57 -14.29 -4.02
C LEU A 16 3.16 -13.20 -5.01
N LEU A 17 2.07 -12.48 -4.75
CA LEU A 17 1.61 -11.39 -5.61
C LEU A 17 2.66 -10.27 -5.70
N THR A 18 3.22 -9.84 -4.57
CA THR A 18 4.21 -8.76 -4.55
C THR A 18 5.59 -9.13 -5.09
N ALA A 19 5.91 -10.41 -5.18
CA ALA A 19 7.13 -10.89 -5.82
C ALA A 19 6.95 -11.11 -7.33
N THR A 20 5.75 -11.51 -7.77
CA THR A 20 5.50 -11.90 -9.16
C THR A 20 4.99 -10.75 -10.04
N VAL A 21 4.13 -9.88 -9.51
CA VAL A 21 3.62 -8.72 -10.25
C VAL A 21 4.62 -7.57 -10.10
N THR A 22 5.63 -7.56 -10.96
CA THR A 22 6.72 -6.56 -10.96
C THR A 22 7.15 -6.22 -12.40
N PRO A 23 7.69 -5.01 -12.67
CA PRO A 23 7.79 -3.85 -11.78
C PRO A 23 6.42 -3.23 -11.49
N ARG A 24 6.26 -2.59 -10.31
CA ARG A 24 5.03 -1.87 -9.96
C ARG A 24 5.27 -0.36 -9.91
N PRO A 25 4.47 0.46 -10.60
CA PRO A 25 4.53 1.90 -10.41
C PRO A 25 4.16 2.26 -8.97
N ILE A 26 4.77 3.32 -8.43
CA ILE A 26 4.52 3.79 -7.07
C ILE A 26 3.79 5.12 -7.15
N ALA A 27 2.55 5.15 -6.66
CA ALA A 27 1.81 6.39 -6.48
C ALA A 27 2.14 7.00 -5.11
N TRP A 28 2.64 8.22 -5.09
CA TRP A 28 2.68 9.05 -3.89
C TRP A 28 1.35 9.79 -3.75
N VAL A 29 0.54 9.37 -2.79
CA VAL A 29 -0.79 9.96 -2.57
C VAL A 29 -0.72 10.88 -1.36
N THR A 30 -1.14 12.13 -1.56
CA THR A 30 -1.30 13.12 -0.50
C THR A 30 -2.76 13.28 -0.12
N SER A 31 -3.04 13.51 1.16
CA SER A 31 -4.39 13.78 1.65
C SER A 31 -4.36 14.78 2.79
N ASN A 32 -5.39 15.62 2.90
CA ASN A 32 -5.54 16.53 4.04
C ASN A 32 -6.41 15.88 5.10
N ASN A 33 -6.01 16.00 6.37
CA ASN A 33 -6.86 15.62 7.49
C ASN A 33 -7.81 16.77 7.86
N ALA A 34 -8.79 16.49 8.73
CA ALA A 34 -9.79 17.46 9.17
C ALA A 34 -9.18 18.71 9.85
N ASN A 35 -7.96 18.61 10.39
CA ASN A 35 -7.26 19.69 11.07
C ASN A 35 -6.27 20.44 10.15
N GLY A 36 -6.34 20.22 8.83
CA GLY A 36 -5.48 20.89 7.85
C GLY A 36 -4.06 20.30 7.73
N GLY A 37 -3.75 19.21 8.41
CA GLY A 37 -2.46 18.53 8.28
C GLY A 37 -2.38 17.69 6.99
N VAL A 38 -1.23 17.74 6.31
CA VAL A 38 -0.97 16.97 5.09
C VAL A 38 -0.35 15.61 5.43
N ASN A 39 -0.96 14.54 4.91
CA ASN A 39 -0.38 13.20 4.89
C ASN A 39 0.19 12.92 3.49
N ALA A 40 1.26 12.14 3.41
CA ALA A 40 1.79 11.59 2.17
C ALA A 40 2.18 10.12 2.39
N ALA A 41 1.76 9.22 1.52
CA ALA A 41 2.11 7.81 1.59
C ALA A 41 2.32 7.18 0.20
N PRO A 42 3.29 6.27 0.04
CA PRO A 42 3.51 5.54 -1.20
C PRO A 42 2.62 4.29 -1.30
N PHE A 43 2.05 4.05 -2.48
CA PHE A 43 1.23 2.87 -2.80
C PHE A 43 1.74 2.20 -4.07
N SER A 44 2.11 0.92 -3.98
CA SER A 44 2.57 0.12 -5.13
C SER A 44 1.48 -0.72 -5.78
N PHE A 45 0.30 -0.85 -5.16
CA PHE A 45 -0.86 -1.49 -5.78
C PHE A 45 -1.65 -0.40 -6.50
N PHE A 46 -1.06 0.13 -7.57
CA PHE A 46 -1.53 1.29 -8.33
C PHE A 46 -1.51 0.98 -9.83
N ASN A 47 -2.55 1.38 -10.55
CA ASN A 47 -2.58 1.31 -12.02
C ASN A 47 -3.59 2.30 -12.66
N VAL A 48 -3.45 2.52 -13.96
CA VAL A 48 -4.43 3.20 -14.81
C VAL A 48 -5.55 2.21 -15.16
N MET A 49 -6.80 2.64 -15.09
CA MET A 49 -7.99 1.82 -15.38
C MET A 49 -8.70 2.26 -16.68
N GLY A 50 -8.65 3.54 -17.03
CA GLY A 50 -9.28 4.05 -18.24
C GLY A 50 -8.75 5.43 -18.62
N SER A 51 -8.82 5.75 -19.91
CA SER A 51 -8.43 7.05 -20.46
C SER A 51 -9.62 8.00 -20.65
N GLU A 52 -10.83 7.45 -20.84
CA GLU A 52 -12.06 8.23 -21.03
C GLU A 52 -13.26 7.53 -20.35
N PRO A 53 -13.70 8.01 -19.17
CA PRO A 53 -13.07 9.05 -18.36
C PRO A 53 -11.68 8.61 -17.84
N PRO A 54 -10.77 9.56 -17.55
CA PRO A 54 -9.46 9.24 -17.00
C PRO A 54 -9.61 8.70 -15.58
N LEU A 55 -9.35 7.39 -15.42
CA LEU A 55 -9.53 6.68 -14.16
C LEU A 55 -8.23 5.98 -13.76
N VAL A 56 -7.90 6.10 -12.47
CA VAL A 56 -6.82 5.36 -11.82
C VAL A 56 -7.34 4.67 -10.58
N VAL A 57 -6.68 3.59 -10.18
CA VAL A 57 -7.01 2.83 -8.98
C VAL A 57 -5.76 2.61 -8.14
N PHE A 58 -5.91 2.73 -6.82
CA PHE A 58 -4.91 2.25 -5.87
C PHE A 58 -5.58 1.62 -4.64
N SER A 59 -4.92 0.63 -4.05
CA SER A 59 -5.46 -0.10 -2.90
C SER A 59 -4.93 0.45 -1.57
N ILE A 60 -5.83 0.73 -0.63
CA ILE A 60 -5.49 1.16 0.73
C ILE A 60 -5.68 -0.01 1.70
N ALA A 61 -4.62 -0.38 2.43
CA ALA A 61 -4.74 -1.37 3.49
C ALA A 61 -5.37 -0.75 4.74
N LYS A 62 -6.42 -1.38 5.28
CA LYS A 62 -7.01 -0.98 6.55
C LYS A 62 -6.07 -1.40 7.68
N SER A 63 -5.42 -0.43 8.32
CA SER A 63 -4.76 -0.68 9.60
C SER A 63 -5.85 -0.90 10.66
N SER A 64 -5.82 -2.04 11.37
CA SER A 64 -6.42 -2.06 12.71
C SER A 64 -5.74 -0.95 13.52
N VAL A 65 -6.52 -0.22 14.32
CA VAL A 65 -6.07 0.95 15.07
C VAL A 65 -4.71 0.66 15.70
N ARG A 66 -3.68 1.36 15.22
CA ARG A 66 -2.32 1.21 15.69
C ARG A 66 -2.24 1.90 17.06
N THR A 67 -2.38 1.15 18.15
CA THR A 67 -1.98 1.60 19.48
C THR A 67 -0.54 2.12 19.35
N LYS A 68 -0.34 3.43 19.57
CA LYS A 68 0.93 4.14 19.34
C LYS A 68 2.10 3.42 20.02
N LYS A 69 2.88 2.63 19.29
CA LYS A 69 4.27 2.36 19.67
C LYS A 69 5.10 3.56 19.24
N ARG A 70 5.33 4.49 20.17
CA ARG A 70 6.38 5.53 20.09
C ARG A 70 7.71 4.83 19.78
N TYR A 71 8.24 4.99 18.57
CA TYR A 71 9.62 4.61 18.29
C TYR A 71 10.51 5.80 18.68
N ASN A 72 11.48 5.53 19.57
CA ASN A 72 12.39 6.53 20.11
C ASN A 72 13.18 7.22 19.00
N ARG A 73 13.06 8.54 18.96
CA ARG A 73 13.88 9.47 18.20
C ARG A 73 15.30 9.47 18.80
N LYS A 74 16.21 8.68 18.23
CA LYS A 74 17.63 8.63 18.63
C LYS A 74 18.59 8.53 17.44
N TYR A 75 18.33 9.23 16.33
CA TYR A 75 19.37 9.47 15.31
C TYR A 75 19.11 10.81 14.61
N PHE A 76 19.64 11.88 15.20
CA PHE A 76 20.10 13.07 14.49
C PHE A 76 21.33 13.52 15.29
N ALA A 77 22.50 13.19 14.75
CA ALA A 77 23.72 13.93 14.99
C ALA A 77 23.68 15.19 14.11
#